data_AF-A0A5K1CBN8-F1
#
_entry.id   AF-A0A5K1CBN8-F1
#
_cell.length_a   1.000
_cell.length_b   1.000
_cell.length_c   1.000
_cell.angle_alpha   90.00
_cell.angle_beta   90.00
_cell.angle_gamma   90.00
#
_symmetry.space_group_name_H-M   'P 1'
#
loop_
_entity.id
_entity.type
_entity.pdbx_description
1 polymer ?
#
loop_
_entity_poly.entity_id
_entity_poly.type
_entity_poly.pdbx_seq_one_letter_code
_entity_poly.pdbx_strand_id
1 'polypeptide(L)'
;REYEEFKVRINALVAKALKVPEEGWVMQDGIPWPGNNTKDHPGMIQVFLGHSGGHDTEGNHLPRLVYVSREKRPGFQHHKKAGAMNAL
;
A
#
# COMPACT_ATOMS: atom_id res chain seq x y z
N ARG A 1 7.33 22.97 -10.62
CA ARG A 1 7.43 23.20 -9.15
C ARG A 1 6.73 22.10 -8.37
N GLU A 2 5.44 21.86 -8.59
CA GLU A 2 4.66 20.83 -7.86
C GLU A 2 5.25 19.41 -7.92
N TYR A 3 5.76 19.00 -9.09
CA TYR A 3 6.44 17.72 -9.24
C TYR A 3 7.66 17.57 -8.32
N GLU A 4 8.49 18.61 -8.19
CA GLU A 4 9.67 18.57 -7.32
C GLU A 4 9.27 18.47 -5.85
N GLU A 5 8.24 19.20 -5.44
CA GLU A 5 7.67 19.11 -4.08
C GLU A 5 7.08 17.72 -3.81
N PHE A 6 6.44 17.09 -4.80
CA PHE A 6 6.00 15.69 -4.71
C PHE A 6 7.18 14.72 -4.56
N LYS A 7 8.23 14.88 -5.38
CA LYS A 7 9.45 14.06 -5.31
C LYS A 7 10.12 14.16 -3.94
N VAL A 8 10.23 15.35 -3.37
CA VAL A 8 10.78 15.54 -2.02
C VAL A 8 9.94 14.81 -0.96
N ARG A 9 8.60 14.88 -1.04
CA ARG A 9 7.71 14.16 -0.11
C ARG A 9 7.89 12.63 -0.20
N ILE A 10 7.99 12.09 -1.41
CA ILE A 10 8.24 10.64 -1.60
C ILE A 10 9.61 10.25 -1.04
N ASN A 11 10.65 11.03 -1.31
CA ASN A 11 11.99 10.74 -0.78
C ASN A 11 12.04 10.76 0.76
N ALA A 12 11.29 11.65 1.41
CA ALA A 12 11.18 11.68 2.86
C ALA A 12 10.53 10.39 3.41
N LEU A 13 9.50 9.85 2.72
CA LEU A 13 8.88 8.58 3.08
C LEU A 13 9.85 7.41 2.91
N VAL A 14 10.62 7.38 1.82
CA VAL A 14 11.65 6.35 1.58
C VAL A 14 12.71 6.39 2.69
N ALA A 15 13.23 7.58 3.02
CA ALA A 15 14.23 7.73 4.08
C ALA A 15 13.69 7.26 5.44
N LYS A 16 12.44 7.59 5.77
CA LYS A 16 11.76 7.11 6.99
C LYS A 16 11.63 5.58 7.01
N ALA A 17 11.34 4.96 5.87
CA ALA A 17 11.14 3.52 5.74
C ALA A 17 12.41 2.68 5.95
N LEU A 18 13.61 3.28 5.82
CA LEU A 18 14.88 2.58 6.03
C LEU A 18 15.09 2.14 7.49
N LYS A 19 14.48 2.84 8.45
CA LYS A 19 14.57 2.51 9.87
C LYS A 19 13.24 1.89 10.32
N VAL A 20 13.20 0.57 10.36
CA VAL A 20 12.04 -0.17 10.88
C VAL A 20 11.89 0.08 12.39
N PRO A 21 10.72 0.51 12.87
CA PRO A 21 10.47 0.66 14.30
C PRO A 21 10.51 -0.68 15.03
N GLU A 22 11.01 -0.72 16.26
CA GLU A 22 11.09 -1.95 17.06
C GLU A 22 9.70 -2.55 17.36
N GLU A 23 8.71 -1.69 17.61
CA GLU A 23 7.32 -2.10 17.84
C GLU A 23 6.54 -2.37 16.53
N GLY A 24 7.21 -2.24 15.38
CA GLY A 24 6.60 -2.38 14.06
C GLY A 24 5.99 -1.09 13.52
N TRP A 25 5.48 -1.16 12.29
CA TRP A 25 4.84 -0.03 11.63
C TRP A 25 3.45 0.21 12.21
N VAL A 26 3.09 1.49 12.31
CA VAL A 26 1.78 1.97 12.76
C VAL A 26 1.23 2.91 11.70
N MET A 27 -0.06 2.79 11.41
CA MET A 27 -0.77 3.65 10.48
C MET A 27 -1.00 5.05 11.07
N GLN A 28 -1.45 6.00 10.25
CA GLN A 28 -1.67 7.39 10.71
C GLN A 28 -2.76 7.51 11.78
N ASP A 29 -3.70 6.58 11.82
CA ASP A 29 -4.79 6.47 12.81
C ASP A 29 -4.34 5.79 14.13
N GLY A 30 -3.06 5.42 14.25
CA GLY A 30 -2.51 4.76 15.44
C GLY A 30 -2.72 3.24 15.46
N ILE A 31 -3.36 2.66 14.45
CA ILE A 31 -3.57 1.21 14.38
C ILE A 31 -2.29 0.52 13.87
N PRO A 32 -1.81 -0.56 14.51
CA PRO A 32 -0.68 -1.33 14.01
C PRO A 32 -0.88 -1.80 12.58
N TRP A 33 0.16 -1.70 11.75
CA TRP A 33 0.10 -2.15 10.37
C TRP A 33 -0.12 -3.66 10.31
N PRO A 34 -1.19 -4.15 9.65
CA PRO A 34 -1.51 -5.58 9.59
C PRO A 34 -0.44 -6.43 8.87
N GLY A 35 0.42 -5.80 8.05
CA GLY A 35 1.51 -6.47 7.34
C GLY A 35 2.87 -6.45 8.04
N ASN A 36 2.92 -6.20 9.37
CA ASN A 36 4.19 -6.18 10.13
C ASN A 36 4.96 -7.52 10.06
N ASN A 37 4.26 -8.65 9.97
CA ASN A 37 4.87 -9.95 9.73
C ASN A 37 4.69 -10.38 8.26
N THR A 38 5.76 -10.33 7.47
CA THR A 38 5.71 -10.62 6.03
C THR A 38 5.41 -12.09 5.67
N LYS A 39 5.46 -13.00 6.65
CA LYS A 39 5.17 -14.43 6.50
C LYS A 39 3.80 -14.83 7.03
N ASP A 40 3.18 -13.98 7.84
CA ASP A 40 1.89 -14.23 8.48
C ASP A 40 1.11 -12.92 8.60
N HIS A 41 0.28 -12.64 7.60
CA HIS A 41 -0.53 -11.44 7.58
C HIS A 41 -1.83 -11.68 6.80
N PRO A 42 -2.93 -11.01 7.18
CA PRO A 42 -4.19 -11.10 6.44
C PRO A 42 -4.05 -10.45 5.05
N GLY A 43 -5.02 -10.75 4.18
CA GLY A 43 -5.22 -10.01 2.95
C GLY A 43 -5.67 -8.57 3.24
N MET A 44 -5.25 -7.62 2.39
CA MET A 44 -5.62 -6.21 2.50
C MET A 44 -6.09 -5.71 1.14
N ILE A 45 -7.18 -4.96 1.12
CA ILE A 45 -7.69 -4.29 -0.08
C ILE A 45 -7.96 -2.83 0.28
N GLN A 46 -7.38 -1.91 -0.49
CA GLN A 46 -7.60 -0.48 -0.33
C GLN A 46 -7.96 0.16 -1.67
N VAL A 47 -9.06 0.92 -1.70
CA VAL A 47 -9.49 1.68 -2.88
C VAL A 47 -9.09 3.14 -2.68
N PHE A 48 -8.14 3.63 -3.48
CA PHE A 48 -7.61 4.99 -3.37
C PHE A 48 -8.38 6.01 -4.19
N LEU A 49 -8.76 5.63 -5.41
CA LEU A 49 -9.58 6.42 -6.32
C LEU A 49 -10.82 5.57 -6.58
N GLY A 50 -11.99 5.95 -6.06
CA GLY A 50 -13.22 5.15 -6.03
C GLY A 50 -14.42 5.91 -6.61
N HIS A 51 -15.64 5.54 -6.21
CA HIS A 51 -16.87 6.28 -6.58
C HIS A 51 -16.89 7.70 -5.97
N SER A 52 -16.16 7.90 -4.87
CA SER A 52 -15.81 9.19 -4.24
C SER A 52 -14.37 9.63 -4.55
N GLY A 53 -13.74 9.05 -5.57
CA GLY A 53 -12.37 9.36 -5.97
C GLY A 53 -12.21 10.79 -6.44
N GLY A 54 -10.96 11.29 -6.42
CA GLY A 54 -10.63 12.62 -6.89
C GLY A 54 -11.06 12.83 -8.35
N HIS A 55 -11.52 14.03 -8.65
CA HIS A 55 -11.67 14.49 -10.03
C HIS A 55 -10.33 15.03 -10.52
N ASP A 56 -10.09 14.98 -11.82
CA ASP A 56 -9.00 15.75 -12.42
C ASP A 56 -9.29 17.26 -12.37
N THR A 57 -8.36 18.05 -12.89
CA THR A 57 -8.49 19.52 -12.91
C THR A 57 -9.64 20.03 -13.77
N GLU A 58 -10.21 19.18 -14.63
CA GLU A 58 -11.32 19.50 -15.52
C GLU A 58 -12.66 18.96 -14.98
N GLY A 59 -12.64 18.29 -13.82
CA GLY A 59 -13.84 17.72 -13.20
C GLY A 59 -14.20 16.32 -13.69
N ASN A 60 -13.34 15.65 -14.45
CA ASN A 60 -13.57 14.26 -14.89
C ASN A 60 -13.20 13.27 -13.78
N HIS A 61 -13.92 12.15 -13.72
CA HIS A 61 -13.60 11.07 -12.79
C HIS A 61 -12.26 10.41 -13.14
N LEU A 62 -11.38 10.28 -12.15
CA LEU A 62 -10.18 9.47 -12.30
C LEU A 62 -10.51 7.97 -12.27
N PRO A 63 -9.77 7.14 -13.04
CA PRO A 63 -9.90 5.69 -12.97
C PRO A 63 -9.66 5.14 -11.56
N ARG A 64 -10.30 4.00 -11.25
CA ARG A 64 -10.13 3.42 -9.93
C ARG A 64 -8.75 2.82 -9.73
N LEU A 65 -8.14 3.15 -8.59
CA LEU A 65 -6.88 2.55 -8.15
C LEU A 65 -7.15 1.68 -6.93
N VAL A 66 -6.97 0.37 -7.09
CA VAL A 66 -7.14 -0.63 -6.03
C VAL A 66 -5.78 -1.23 -5.70
N TYR A 67 -5.38 -1.11 -4.44
CA TYR A 67 -4.24 -1.84 -3.89
C TYR A 67 -4.73 -3.14 -3.28
N VAL A 68 -4.05 -4.24 -3.63
CA VAL A 68 -4.34 -5.58 -3.13
C VAL A 68 -3.04 -6.17 -2.59
N SER A 69 -3.08 -6.60 -1.33
CA SER A 69 -2.05 -7.46 -0.72
C SER A 69 -2.68 -8.80 -0.38
N ARG A 70 -2.06 -9.89 -0.85
CA ARG A 70 -2.56 -11.25 -0.63
C ARG A 70 -2.29 -11.70 0.79
N GLU A 71 -3.19 -12.49 1.36
CA GLU A 71 -2.92 -13.20 2.61
C GLU A 71 -1.71 -14.13 2.45
N LYS A 72 -0.92 -14.25 3.53
CA LYS A 72 0.14 -15.25 3.65
C LYS A 72 0.08 -15.89 5.03
N ARG A 73 0.29 -17.21 5.07
CA ARG A 73 0.38 -18.00 6.29
C ARG A 73 1.61 -18.92 6.24
N PRO A 74 2.27 -19.17 7.38
CA PRO A 74 3.33 -20.17 7.47
C PRO A 74 2.84 -21.54 6.99
N GLY A 75 3.68 -22.28 6.24
CA GLY A 75 3.34 -23.59 5.69
C GLY A 75 2.62 -23.57 4.34
N PHE A 76 2.22 -22.40 3.83
CA PHE A 76 1.56 -22.27 2.53
C PHE A 76 2.52 -21.74 1.46
N GLN A 77 2.61 -22.45 0.33
CA GLN A 77 3.40 -22.00 -0.81
C GLN A 77 2.69 -20.85 -1.53
N HIS A 78 3.38 -19.72 -1.73
CA HIS A 78 2.76 -18.49 -2.21
C HIS A 78 3.04 -18.16 -3.69
N HIS A 79 3.76 -19.03 -4.40
CA HIS A 79 4.03 -19.00 -5.84
C HIS A 79 4.56 -17.65 -6.40
N LYS A 80 5.26 -16.87 -5.56
CA LYS A 80 5.91 -15.58 -5.92
C LYS A 80 5.02 -14.71 -6.83
N LYS A 81 5.51 -14.37 -8.04
CA LYS A 81 4.82 -13.54 -9.03
C LYS A 81 3.62 -14.24 -9.65
N ALA A 82 3.72 -15.52 -9.97
CA ALA A 82 2.60 -16.28 -10.56
C ALA A 82 1.38 -16.27 -9.63
N GLY A 83 1.59 -16.50 -8.33
CA GLY A 83 0.51 -16.41 -7.34
C GLY A 83 -0.04 -14.99 -7.18
N ALA A 84 0.78 -13.95 -7.39
CA ALA A 84 0.32 -12.56 -7.33
C ALA A 84 -0.55 -12.19 -8.53
N MET A 85 -0.12 -12.58 -9.75
CA MET A 85 -0.86 -12.30 -10.98
C MET A 85 -2.16 -13.08 -11.07
N ASN A 86 -2.21 -14.33 -10.57
CA ASN A 86 -3.42 -15.16 -10.66
C ASN A 86 -4.50 -14.80 -9.62
N ALA A 87 -4.16 -13.99 -8.62
CA ALA A 87 -5.11 -13.51 -7.62
C ALA A 87 -5.78 -12.18 -8.03
N LEU A 88 -5.35 -11.61 -9.16
CA LEU A 88 -5.85 -10.38 -9.77
C LEU A 88 -6.64 -10.74 -11.03
#